data_AF-A0AA97A7B0-F1
#
_entry.id   AF-A0AA97A7B0-F1
#
_cell.length_a   1.000
_cell.length_b   1.000
_cell.length_c   1.000
_cell.angle_alpha   90.00
_cell.angle_beta   90.00
_cell.angle_gamma   90.00
#
_symmetry.space_group_name_H-M   'P 1'
#
loop_
_entity.id
_entity.type
_entity.pdbx_description
1 polymer ?
#
loop_
_entity_poly.entity_id
_entity_poly.type
_entity_poly.pdbx_seq_one_letter_code
_entity_poly.pdbx_strand_id
1 'polypeptide(L)'
;MLEEENLLSIQQYALKHKMSTFAVLKLVNAKKLKTVKKRHDGEEQEYIIDDTLPRRKETNNDTIITAELEQNTKIDYEAEFHKLLAKYIEVQEKYTKLIEENKKA
;
A
#
# COMPACT_ATOMS: atom_id res chain seq x y z
N MET A 1 -22.56 -1.00 -9.42
CA MET A 1 -22.18 -1.42 -8.05
C MET A 1 -20.66 -1.41 -7.98
N LEU A 2 -20.08 -0.31 -7.49
CA LEU A 2 -18.64 0.02 -7.58
C LEU A 2 -18.19 0.44 -6.17
N GLU A 3 -17.79 -0.53 -5.35
CA GLU A 3 -17.25 -0.33 -4.00
C GLU A 3 -15.89 -1.06 -3.81
N GLU A 4 -15.23 -1.45 -4.90
CA GLU A 4 -14.02 -2.30 -4.81
C GLU A 4 -12.72 -1.54 -4.54
N GLU A 5 -12.67 -0.23 -4.79
CA GLU A 5 -11.41 0.52 -4.80
C GLU A 5 -10.91 0.96 -3.41
N ASN A 6 -11.74 0.89 -2.37
CA ASN A 6 -11.41 1.37 -1.01
C ASN A 6 -11.55 0.27 0.06
N LEU A 7 -11.12 -0.96 -0.26
CA LEU A 7 -11.16 -2.09 0.68
C LEU A 7 -9.82 -2.24 1.41
N LEU A 8 -9.83 -2.13 2.73
CA LEU A 8 -8.67 -2.34 3.59
C LEU A 8 -8.80 -3.66 4.34
N SER A 9 -7.71 -4.42 4.43
CA SER A 9 -7.63 -5.50 5.40
C SER A 9 -7.63 -4.94 6.83
N ILE A 10 -7.97 -5.78 7.81
CA ILE A 10 -7.94 -5.41 9.24
C ILE A 10 -6.56 -4.86 9.64
N GLN A 11 -5.49 -5.45 9.12
CA GLN A 11 -4.13 -5.02 9.39
C GLN A 11 -3.83 -3.65 8.77
N GLN A 12 -4.25 -3.42 7.53
CA GLN A 12 -4.06 -2.14 6.85
C GLN A 12 -4.84 -1.02 7.54
N TYR A 13 -6.08 -1.28 7.95
CA TYR A 13 -6.89 -0.34 8.71
C TYR A 13 -6.27 -0.01 10.07
N ALA A 14 -5.76 -1.03 10.77
CA ALA A 14 -5.06 -0.88 12.04
C ALA A 14 -3.83 0.06 11.91
N LEU A 15 -2.99 -0.16 10.89
CA LEU A 15 -1.84 0.69 10.61
C LEU A 15 -2.24 2.13 10.29
N LYS A 16 -3.25 2.32 9.43
CA LYS A 16 -3.74 3.64 9.02
C LYS A 16 -4.24 4.47 10.20
N HIS A 17 -5.02 3.85 11.09
CA HIS A 17 -5.62 4.53 12.23
C HIS A 17 -4.77 4.48 13.51
N LYS A 18 -3.54 3.94 13.44
CA LYS A 18 -2.65 3.75 14.60
C LYS A 18 -3.33 2.98 15.74
N MET A 19 -4.13 1.98 15.38
CA MET A 19 -4.86 1.11 16.31
C MET A 19 -4.29 -0.31 16.29
N SER A 20 -4.49 -1.06 17.37
CA SER A 20 -4.21 -2.51 17.35
C SER A 20 -5.23 -3.24 16.48
N THR A 21 -4.80 -4.31 15.79
CA THR A 21 -5.70 -5.22 15.04
C THR A 21 -6.85 -5.73 15.91
N PHE A 22 -6.59 -5.98 17.20
CA PHE A 22 -7.62 -6.39 18.16
C PHE A 22 -8.70 -5.30 18.36
N ALA A 23 -8.29 -4.03 18.44
CA ALA A 23 -9.22 -2.91 18.56
C ALA A 23 -10.08 -2.77 17.30
N VAL A 24 -9.48 -2.96 16.13
CA VAL A 24 -10.20 -2.93 14.84
C VAL A 24 -11.21 -4.08 14.76
N LEU A 25 -10.82 -5.31 15.12
CA LEU A 25 -11.73 -6.46 15.20
C LEU A 25 -12.91 -6.18 16.13
N LYS A 26 -12.68 -5.56 17.28
CA LYS A 26 -13.75 -5.17 18.20
C LYS A 26 -14.74 -4.19 17.55
N LEU A 27 -14.25 -3.24 16.73
CA LEU A 27 -15.10 -2.29 16.02
C LEU A 27 -15.89 -2.94 14.87
N VAL A 28 -15.28 -3.90 14.16
CA VAL A 28 -15.96 -4.73 13.15
C VAL A 28 -17.08 -5.55 13.79
N ASN A 29 -16.78 -6.28 14.88
CA ASN A 29 -17.77 -7.07 15.61
C ASN A 29 -18.89 -6.21 16.22
N ALA A 30 -18.56 -5.00 16.66
CA ALA A 30 -19.53 -4.02 17.13
C ALA A 30 -20.34 -3.34 15.99
N LYS A 31 -20.13 -3.75 14.72
CA LYS A 31 -20.77 -3.19 13.52
C LYS A 31 -20.60 -1.67 13.37
N LYS A 32 -19.52 -1.13 13.93
CA LYS A 32 -19.17 0.29 13.83
C LYS A 32 -18.39 0.61 12.56
N LEU A 33 -17.77 -0.40 11.93
CA LEU A 33 -17.10 -0.30 10.65
C LEU A 33 -17.93 -1.02 9.59
N LYS A 34 -18.05 -0.42 8.41
CA LYS A 34 -18.65 -1.09 7.26
C LYS A 34 -17.66 -2.10 6.71
N THR A 35 -18.11 -3.33 6.53
CA THR A 35 -17.28 -4.42 6.02
C THR A 35 -17.92 -5.13 4.83
N VAL A 36 -17.08 -5.73 3.98
CA VAL A 36 -17.46 -6.54 2.83
C VAL A 36 -16.73 -7.87 2.91
N LYS A 37 -17.46 -8.97 2.76
CA LYS A 37 -16.87 -10.30 2.62
C LYS A 37 -16.55 -10.56 1.15
N LYS A 38 -15.28 -10.83 0.86
CA LYS A 38 -14.82 -11.16 -0.49
C LYS A 38 -14.09 -12.50 -0.44
N ARG A 39 -14.32 -13.36 -1.45
CA ARG A 39 -13.52 -14.57 -1.60
C ARG A 39 -12.19 -14.19 -2.25
N HIS A 40 -11.10 -14.47 -1.54
CA HIS A 40 -9.76 -14.33 -2.06
C HIS A 40 -9.08 -15.68 -1.88
N ASP A 41 -8.57 -16.27 -2.97
CA ASP A 41 -7.84 -17.54 -2.95
C ASP A 41 -8.58 -18.72 -2.30
N GLY A 42 -9.90 -18.79 -2.48
CA GLY A 42 -10.74 -19.87 -1.93
C GLY A 42 -11.23 -19.68 -0.49
N GLU A 43 -10.70 -18.69 0.24
CA GLU A 43 -11.15 -18.35 1.60
C GLU A 43 -12.02 -17.07 1.63
N GLU A 44 -13.01 -17.03 2.53
CA GLU A 44 -13.84 -15.84 2.76
C GLU A 44 -13.12 -14.87 3.70
N GLN A 45 -12.62 -13.76 3.16
CA GLN A 45 -11.95 -12.73 3.94
C GLN A 45 -12.82 -11.47 4.05
N GLU A 46 -12.87 -10.92 5.26
CA GLU A 46 -13.62 -9.69 5.56
C GLU A 46 -12.72 -8.46 5.45
N TYR A 47 -13.15 -7.50 4.63
CA TYR A 47 -12.47 -6.24 4.37
C TYR A 47 -13.28 -5.08 4.93
N ILE A 48 -12.60 -4.01 5.35
CA ILE A 48 -13.19 -2.78 5.88
C ILE A 48 -13.25 -1.74 4.76
N ILE A 49 -14.40 -1.08 4.59
CA ILE A 49 -14.57 0.00 3.62
C ILE A 49 -13.99 1.29 4.20
N ASP A 50 -13.11 1.93 3.45
CA ASP A 50 -12.49 3.21 3.80
C ASP A 50 -13.24 4.39 3.16
N ASP A 51 -14.16 4.99 3.93
CA ASP A 51 -14.95 6.14 3.51
C ASP A 51 -14.15 7.47 3.53
N THR A 52 -12.88 7.46 3.95
CA THR A 52 -12.08 8.70 4.12
C THR A 52 -11.35 9.15 2.86
N LEU A 53 -11.25 8.31 1.83
CA LEU A 53 -10.64 8.67 0.56
C LEU A 53 -11.73 9.15 -0.42
N PRO A 54 -11.53 10.30 -1.10
CA PRO A 54 -12.46 10.74 -2.13
C PRO A 54 -12.53 9.65 -3.22
N ARG A 55 -13.74 9.18 -3.49
CA ARG A 55 -14.04 8.22 -4.55
C ARG A 55 -13.38 8.72 -5.84
N ARG A 56 -12.36 8.01 -6.33
CA ARG A 56 -11.69 8.37 -7.58
C ARG A 56 -12.75 8.22 -8.67
N LYS A 57 -13.27 9.33 -9.18
CA LYS A 57 -13.99 9.28 -10.45
C LYS A 57 -12.92 8.88 -11.46
N GLU A 58 -13.14 7.78 -12.15
CA GLU A 58 -12.29 7.27 -13.22
C GLU A 58 -12.04 8.39 -14.26
N THR A 59 -11.00 9.17 -14.05
CA THR A 59 -10.33 9.90 -15.13
C THR A 59 -9.23 8.98 -15.61
N ASN A 60 -9.53 8.33 -16.73
CA ASN A 60 -8.69 7.43 -17.53
C ASN A 60 -7.29 7.99 -17.80
N ASN A 61 -6.37 7.97 -16.82
CA ASN A 61 -4.96 8.32 -17.02
C ASN A 61 -3.97 7.52 -16.16
N ASP A 62 -4.43 6.51 -15.41
CA ASP A 62 -3.52 5.63 -14.64
C ASP A 62 -3.39 4.22 -15.26
N THR A 63 -4.15 3.92 -16.33
CA THR A 63 -4.14 2.63 -17.04
C THR A 63 -2.81 2.33 -17.74
N ILE A 64 -1.89 3.28 -17.85
CA ILE A 64 -0.58 3.06 -18.49
C ILE A 64 0.41 2.39 -17.53
N ILE A 65 0.26 2.52 -16.21
CA ILE A 65 1.30 2.00 -15.28
C ILE A 65 1.00 0.57 -14.80
N THR A 66 -0.27 0.16 -14.72
CA THR A 66 -0.65 -1.17 -14.21
C THR A 66 -0.82 -2.24 -15.30
N ALA A 67 -1.05 -1.87 -16.56
CA ALA A 67 -1.25 -2.84 -17.64
C ALA A 67 0.05 -3.50 -18.16
N GLU A 68 1.23 -2.94 -17.85
CA GLU A 68 2.51 -3.52 -18.29
C GLU A 68 3.05 -4.59 -17.32
N LEU A 69 2.55 -4.68 -16.09
CA LEU A 69 3.06 -5.62 -15.08
C LEU A 69 2.49 -7.03 -15.22
N GLU A 70 1.39 -7.20 -15.94
CA GLU A 70 0.77 -8.52 -16.20
C GLU A 70 1.39 -9.25 -17.41
N GLN A 71 2.41 -8.67 -18.06
CA GLN A 71 3.19 -9.40 -19.05
C GLN A 71 4.22 -10.31 -18.36
N ASN A 72 3.78 -11.53 -18.04
CA ASN A 72 4.55 -12.80 -17.98
C ASN A 72 6.09 -12.69 -18.02
N THR A 73 6.68 -12.01 -17.05
CA THR A 73 8.13 -12.00 -16.85
C THR A 73 8.37 -12.48 -15.43
N LYS A 74 9.09 -13.59 -15.32
CA LYS A 74 9.58 -14.10 -14.04
C LYS A 74 10.49 -13.02 -13.45
N ILE A 75 9.95 -12.20 -12.56
CA ILE A 75 10.71 -11.12 -11.91
C ILE A 75 11.86 -11.76 -11.13
N ASP A 76 13.08 -11.37 -11.47
CA ASP A 76 14.26 -11.75 -10.72
C ASP A 76 14.42 -10.79 -9.53
N TYR A 77 13.91 -11.23 -8.38
CA TYR A 77 13.91 -10.45 -7.15
C TYR A 77 15.32 -10.11 -6.65
N GLU A 78 16.33 -10.94 -6.97
CA GLU A 78 17.72 -10.67 -6.58
C GLU A 78 18.25 -9.47 -7.36
N ALA A 79 18.03 -9.44 -8.69
CA ALA A 79 18.43 -8.33 -9.53
C ALA A 79 17.73 -7.01 -9.17
N GLU A 80 16.41 -7.04 -8.93
CA GLU A 80 15.67 -5.84 -8.53
C GLU A 80 16.06 -5.35 -7.12
N PHE A 81 16.39 -6.28 -6.20
CA PHE A 81 16.95 -5.92 -4.91
C PHE A 81 18.29 -5.19 -5.03
N HIS A 82 19.22 -5.71 -5.83
CA HIS A 82 20.52 -5.05 -6.04
C HIS A 82 20.38 -3.67 -6.70
N LYS A 83 19.44 -3.54 -7.64
CA LYS A 83 19.11 -2.26 -8.29
C LYS A 83 18.55 -1.24 -7.31
N LEU A 84 17.67 -1.67 -6.40
CA LEU A 84 17.15 -0.83 -5.34
C LEU A 84 18.23 -0.43 -4.34
N LEU A 85 19.08 -1.37 -3.93
CA LEU A 85 20.21 -1.14 -3.03
C LEU A 85 21.19 -0.11 -3.61
N ALA A 86 21.50 -0.20 -4.91
CA ALA A 86 22.35 0.77 -5.59
C ALA A 86 21.78 2.20 -5.52
N LYS A 87 20.48 2.35 -5.78
CA LYS A 87 19.78 3.65 -5.66
C LYS A 87 19.82 4.18 -4.22
N TYR A 88 19.62 3.31 -3.24
CA TYR A 88 19.68 3.68 -1.83
C TYR A 88 21.06 4.23 -1.45
N ILE A 89 22.13 3.54 -1.86
CA ILE A 89 23.52 3.98 -1.61
C ILE A 89 23.78 5.34 -2.24
N GLU A 90 23.36 5.55 -3.49
CA GLU A 90 23.53 6.84 -4.18
C GLU A 90 22.87 8.00 -3.41
N VAL A 91 21.65 7.77 -2.93
CA VAL A 91 20.91 8.75 -2.14
C VAL A 91 21.60 9.00 -0.79
N GLN A 92 22.04 7.94 -0.10
CA GLN A 92 22.75 8.04 1.15
C GLN A 92 24.04 8.86 1.01
N GLU A 93 24.83 8.62 -0.03
CA GLU A 93 26.05 9.39 -0.31
C GLU A 93 25.75 10.87 -0.57
N LYS A 94 24.70 11.17 -1.35
CA LYS A 94 24.27 12.56 -1.62
C LYS A 94 23.90 13.28 -0.33
N TYR A 95 23.12 12.64 0.54
CA TYR A 95 22.78 13.23 1.85
C TYR A 95 24.00 13.37 2.76
N THR A 96 24.91 12.40 2.75
CA THR A 96 26.14 12.46 3.55
C THR A 96 27.00 13.66 3.13
N LYS A 97 27.20 13.85 1.82
CA LYS A 97 27.89 15.02 1.26
C LYS A 97 27.20 16.33 1.65
N LEU A 98 25.87 16.40 1.55
CA LEU A 98 25.11 17.59 1.93
C LEU A 98 25.25 17.93 3.43
N ILE A 99 25.29 16.92 4.29
CA ILE A 99 25.50 17.11 5.74
C ILE A 99 26.93 17.59 6.01
N GLU A 100 27.93 17.05 5.31
CA GLU A 100 29.33 17.47 5.45
C GLU A 100 29.57 18.89 4.96
N GLU A 101 28.96 19.29 3.84
CA GLU A 101 29.01 20.65 3.30
C GLU A 101 28.37 21.65 4.28
N ASN A 102 27.18 21.33 4.82
CA ASN A 102 26.52 22.17 5.83
C ASN A 102 27.26 22.25 7.17
N LYS A 103 28.10 21.27 7.51
CA LYS A 103 28.94 21.30 8.73
C LYS A 103 30.22 22.12 8.55
N LYS A 104 30.65 22.39 7.32
CA LYS A 104 31.86 23.17 7.00
C LYS A 104 31.57 24.65 6.74
N ALA A 105 30.30 25.03 6.55
CA ALA A 105 29.82 26.41 6.50
C ALA A 105 29.54 26.95 7.92
#